data_AF-A0A842NX42-F1
#
_entry.id   AF-A0A842NX42-F1
#
_cell.length_a   1.000
_cell.length_b   1.000
_cell.length_c   1.000
_cell.angle_alpha   90.00
_cell.angle_beta   90.00
_cell.angle_gamma   90.00
#
_symmetry.space_group_name_H-M   'P 1'
#
loop_
_entity.id
_entity.type
_entity.pdbx_description
1 polymer ?
#
loop_
_entity_poly.entity_id
_entity_poly.type
_entity_poly.pdbx_seq_one_letter_code
_entity_poly.pdbx_strand_id
1 'polypeptide(L)' 'MAGYMGDKSNMVVHHLEMMSTDCKIHDVEKANMHYFVPDMLDQARKENFVPCKYCNETKT' A
#
# COMPACT_ATOMS: atom_id res chain seq x y z
N MET A 1 6.65 -11.01 -6.79
CA MET A 1 5.18 -10.88 -6.71
C MET A 1 4.99 -9.61 -5.93
N ALA A 2 4.70 -8.53 -6.65
CA ALA A 2 4.68 -7.21 -6.06
C ALA A 2 3.48 -7.10 -5.12
N GLY A 3 3.74 -7.22 -3.84
CA GLY A 3 2.67 -7.14 -2.86
C GLY A 3 2.25 -5.71 -2.55
N TYR A 4 1.09 -5.59 -1.93
CA TYR A 4 0.48 -4.38 -1.43
C TYR A 4 0.42 -4.46 0.10
N MET A 5 0.81 -3.37 0.76
CA MET A 5 0.72 -3.24 2.22
C MET A 5 -0.13 -2.02 2.57
N GLY A 6 -1.20 -2.26 3.31
CA GLY A 6 -2.09 -1.21 3.81
C GLY A 6 -1.60 -0.66 5.13
N ASP A 7 -1.67 0.66 5.27
CA ASP A 7 -1.59 1.37 6.53
C ASP A 7 -3.00 1.72 7.00
N LYS A 8 -3.47 1.04 8.05
CA LYS A 8 -4.80 1.28 8.64
C LYS A 8 -4.92 2.65 9.31
N SER A 9 -3.81 3.25 9.72
CA SER A 9 -3.84 4.56 10.40
C SER A 9 -4.24 5.67 9.44
N ASN A 10 -3.71 5.63 8.22
CA ASN A 10 -3.98 6.63 7.19
C ASN A 10 -4.95 6.13 6.11
N MET A 11 -5.37 4.86 6.17
CA MET A 11 -6.16 4.19 5.14
C MET A 11 -5.51 4.28 3.75
N VAL A 12 -4.18 4.11 3.71
CA VAL A 12 -3.37 4.18 2.48
C VAL A 12 -2.79 2.82 2.15
N VAL A 13 -2.78 2.44 0.88
CA VAL A 13 -2.09 1.23 0.40
C VAL A 13 -0.81 1.56 -0.34
N HIS A 14 0.28 0.91 0.05
CA HIS A 14 1.60 1.05 -0.53
C HIS A 14 1.95 -0.14 -1.41
N HIS A 15 2.57 0.13 -2.54
CA HIS A 15 3.14 -0.90 -3.41
C HIS A 15 4.54 -1.28 -2.91
N LEU A 16 4.75 -2.55 -2.56
CA LEU A 16 6.01 -3.03 -1.97
C LEU A 16 7.18 -3.02 -2.96
N GLU A 17 6.94 -3.21 -4.25
CA GLU A 17 8.03 -3.16 -5.26
C GLU A 17 8.24 -1.76 -5.88
N MET A 18 7.29 -0.83 -5.71
CA MET A 18 7.28 0.47 -6.38
C MET A 18 7.23 1.63 -5.37
N MET A 19 7.78 1.38 -4.18
CA MET A 19 7.91 2.39 -3.13
C MET A 19 9.01 3.40 -3.49
N SER A 20 8.69 4.67 -3.40
CA SER A 20 9.69 5.75 -3.33
C SER A 20 10.01 6.04 -1.87
N THR A 21 11.12 6.76 -1.63
CA THR A 21 11.45 7.26 -0.28
C THR A 21 10.37 8.18 0.30
N ASP A 22 9.55 8.79 -0.56
CA ASP A 22 8.47 9.70 -0.15
C ASP A 22 7.21 8.98 0.32
N CYS A 23 7.05 7.68 0.01
CA CYS A 23 5.84 6.94 0.36
C CYS A 23 5.75 6.57 1.85
N LYS A 24 6.83 6.74 2.63
CA LYS A 24 6.86 6.51 4.09
C LYS A 24 6.33 5.15 4.56
N ILE A 25 6.33 4.15 3.69
CA ILE A 25 5.88 2.80 4.01
C ILE A 25 6.64 2.18 5.21
N HIS A 26 7.91 2.57 5.38
CA HIS A 26 8.75 2.13 6.50
C HIS A 26 8.36 2.77 7.84
N ASP A 27 7.63 3.88 7.82
CA ASP A 27 7.15 4.57 9.02
C ASP A 27 5.84 3.96 9.54
N VAL A 28 5.21 3.05 8.77
CA VAL A 28 3.99 2.36 9.18
C VAL A 28 4.30 1.43 10.33
N GLU A 29 3.65 1.66 11.46
CA GLU A 29 3.77 0.78 12.62
C GLU A 29 3.24 -0.62 12.31
N LYS A 30 3.91 -1.66 12.83
CA LYS A 30 3.52 -3.06 12.60
C LYS A 30 2.07 -3.37 12.99
N ALA A 31 1.52 -2.67 14.00
CA ALA A 31 0.13 -2.82 14.41
C ALA A 31 -0.87 -2.31 13.35
N ASN A 32 -0.46 -1.31 12.58
CA ASN A 32 -1.26 -0.66 11.54
C ASN A 32 -1.06 -1.30 10.16
N MET A 33 -0.07 -2.18 10.00
CA MET A 33 0.11 -2.95 8.77
C MET A 33 -1.11 -3.85 8.51
N HIS A 34 -1.54 -3.86 7.25
CA HIS A 34 -2.60 -4.71 6.73
C HIS A 34 -2.12 -5.38 5.45
N TYR A 35 -2.23 -6.70 5.39
CA TYR A 35 -1.90 -7.49 4.22
C TYR A 35 -3.18 -7.97 3.55
N PHE A 36 -3.26 -7.78 2.24
CA PHE A 36 -4.45 -8.13 1.47
C PHE A 36 -4.37 -9.57 0.94
N VAL A 37 -5.51 -10.25 0.91
CA VAL A 37 -5.64 -11.58 0.30
C VAL A 37 -6.91 -11.59 -0.58
N PRO A 38 -6.79 -11.61 -1.92
CA PRO A 38 -5.54 -11.65 -2.69
C PRO A 38 -4.76 -10.34 -2.57
N ASP A 39 -3.45 -10.43 -2.78
CA ASP A 39 -2.52 -9.32 -2.68
C ASP A 39 -2.61 -8.41 -3.92
N MET A 40 -3.72 -7.67 -4.01
CA MET A 40 -4.12 -6.86 -5.16
C MET A 40 -4.64 -5.50 -4.72
N LEU A 41 -4.34 -4.46 -5.50
CA LEU A 41 -4.87 -3.12 -5.30
C LEU A 41 -6.39 -3.08 -5.23
N ASP A 42 -7.06 -3.88 -6.06
CA ASP A 42 -8.53 -3.95 -6.08
C ASP A 42 -9.10 -4.46 -4.76
N GLN A 43 -8.39 -5.37 -4.08
CA GLN A 43 -8.78 -5.83 -2.75
C GLN A 43 -8.61 -4.69 -1.73
N ALA A 44 -7.49 -3.97 -1.79
CA ALA A 44 -7.27 -2.80 -0.95
C ALA A 44 -8.35 -1.71 -1.13
N ARG A 45 -8.77 -1.47 -2.39
CA ARG A 45 -9.86 -0.53 -2.71
C ARG A 45 -11.21 -0.98 -2.14
N LYS A 46 -11.52 -2.28 -2.15
CA LYS A 46 -12.73 -2.83 -1.52
C LYS A 46 -12.76 -2.63 0.00
N GLU A 47 -11.57 -2.58 0.60
CA GLU A 47 -11.39 -2.34 2.04
C GLU A 47 -11.22 -0.84 2.38
N ASN A 48 -11.48 0.05 1.42
CA ASN A 48 -11.42 1.51 1.53
C ASN A 48 -10.01 2.10 1.69
N PHE A 49 -8.98 1.36 1.28
CA PHE A 49 -7.63 1.92 1.21
C PHE A 49 -7.44 2.71 -0.09
N VAL A 50 -6.80 3.86 0.02
CA VAL A 50 -6.45 4.73 -1.10
C VAL A 50 -5.01 4.46 -1.53
N PRO A 51 -4.72 4.33 -2.84
CA PRO A 51 -3.35 4.14 -3.31
C PRO A 51 -2.43 5.27 -2.86
N CYS A 52 -1.26 4.91 -2.35
CA CYS A 52 -0.24 5.90 -1.99
C CYS A 52 0.20 6.64 -3.26
N LYS A 53 0.00 7.96 -3.29
CA LYS A 53 0.37 8.81 -4.42
C LYS A 53 1.87 8.82 -4.77
N TYR A 54 2.72 8.37 -3.84
CA TYR A 54 4.17 8.29 -3.99
C TYR A 54 4.66 6.89 -4.37
N CYS A 55 3.81 5.87 -4.22
CA CYS A 55 4.09 4.57 -4.81
C CYS A 55 3.83 4.72 -6.30
N ASN A 56 4.89 4.64 -7.10
CA ASN A 56 4.79 4.80 -8.54
C ASN A 56 4.18 3.52 -9.11
N GLU A 57 2.85 3.43 -9.15
CA GLU A 57 2.17 2.54 -10.09
C GLU A 57 2.68 2.96 -11.47
N THR A 58 3.67 2.24 -12.01
CA THR A 58 4.29 2.60 -13.28
C THR A 58 3.19 2.78 -14.30
N LYS A 59 3.05 4.02 -14.77
CA LYS A 59 2.50 4.36 -16.07
C LYS A 59 3.13 3.40 -17.06
N THR A 60 2.39 2.36 -17.43
CA THR A 60 2.79 1.42 -18.47
C THR A 60 1.82 1.61 -19.62
#